data_AF-A0A1L9T7P3-F1
#
_entry.id   AF-A0A1L9T7P3-F1
#
_cell.length_a   1.000
_cell.length_b   1.000
_cell.length_c   1.000
_cell.angle_alpha   90.00
_cell.angle_beta   90.00
_cell.angle_gamma   90.00
#
_symmetry.space_group_name_H-M   'P 1'
#
loop_
_entity.id
_entity.type
_entity.pdbx_description
1 polymer ?
#
loop_
_entity_poly.entity_id
_entity_poly.type
_entity_poly.pdbx_seq_one_letter_code
_entity_poly.pdbx_strand_id
1 'polypeptide(L)'
;VTRLLIRNGANPNWTNQDGAGVLFHAAEKGLSDIIEVLLEHGTDANSVDRLGRTALLRAVMFRRFHAAKLLLVQGKANPQAKTSAGRTPSSVARDFHFPELILLLSGAKLSDGHYVERGQVEDQEDDQEDDFYDHWQCDTCRRPIPWEDTFFRCQICKNRQGDKLSTCIECVAQSWGCYDSLHTLEKFTFVDGEAEVIDKTSRWRQATTLPIRMSTQAPSTSH
;
A
#
# COMPACT_ATOMS: atom_id res chain seq x y z
N VAL A 1 -25.04 -3.25 -5.12
CA VAL A 1 -25.70 -4.57 -5.37
C VAL A 1 -25.66 -5.48 -4.13
N THR A 2 -24.54 -5.62 -3.43
CA THR A 2 -24.38 -6.48 -2.24
C THR A 2 -25.48 -6.33 -1.18
N ARG A 3 -25.77 -5.09 -0.73
CA ARG A 3 -26.86 -4.81 0.24
C ARG A 3 -28.23 -5.30 -0.23
N LEU A 4 -28.52 -5.21 -1.54
CA LEU A 4 -29.77 -5.68 -2.12
C LEU A 4 -29.87 -7.21 -2.08
N LEU A 5 -28.77 -7.91 -2.40
CA LEU A 5 -28.75 -9.38 -2.37
C LEU A 5 -28.97 -9.91 -0.95
N ILE A 6 -28.29 -9.34 0.05
CA ILE A 6 -28.46 -9.74 1.45
C ILE A 6 -29.90 -9.49 1.92
N ARG A 7 -30.48 -8.33 1.58
CA ARG A 7 -31.90 -8.04 1.87
C ARG A 7 -32.87 -9.02 1.22
N ASN A 8 -32.51 -9.58 0.06
CA ASN A 8 -33.30 -10.62 -0.63
C ASN A 8 -32.94 -12.05 -0.17
N GLY A 9 -32.25 -12.20 0.96
CA GLY A 9 -32.00 -13.51 1.58
C GLY A 9 -30.70 -14.18 1.17
N ALA A 10 -29.80 -13.51 0.43
CA ALA A 10 -28.46 -14.04 0.21
C ALA A 10 -27.71 -14.14 1.54
N ASN A 11 -27.12 -15.30 1.82
CA ASN A 11 -26.40 -15.54 3.07
C ASN A 11 -25.00 -14.89 3.01
N PRO A 12 -24.69 -13.85 3.82
CA PRO A 12 -23.37 -13.22 3.85
C PRO A 12 -22.27 -14.12 4.42
N ASN A 13 -22.65 -15.18 5.13
CA ASN A 13 -21.74 -16.14 5.77
C ASN A 13 -21.55 -17.41 4.93
N TRP A 14 -21.97 -17.39 3.65
CA TRP A 14 -21.76 -18.52 2.77
C TRP A 14 -20.26 -18.78 2.56
N THR A 15 -19.88 -20.05 2.55
CA THR A 15 -18.51 -20.52 2.32
C THR A 15 -18.45 -21.48 1.15
N ASN A 16 -17.37 -21.40 0.37
CA ASN A 16 -17.10 -22.37 -0.67
C ASN A 16 -16.62 -23.72 -0.10
N GLN A 17 -16.27 -24.67 -0.98
CA GLN A 17 -15.81 -26.00 -0.56
C GLN A 17 -14.57 -25.93 0.32
N ASP A 18 -13.68 -24.94 0.12
CA ASP A 18 -12.47 -24.77 0.92
C ASP A 18 -12.70 -24.07 2.26
N GLY A 19 -13.96 -23.76 2.60
CA GLY A 19 -14.31 -23.00 3.79
C GLY A 19 -14.02 -21.50 3.65
N ALA A 20 -13.65 -21.02 2.47
CA ALA A 20 -13.46 -19.59 2.22
C ALA A 20 -14.83 -18.90 2.07
N GLY A 21 -15.12 -17.97 2.98
CA GLY A 21 -16.37 -17.22 3.01
C GLY A 21 -16.40 -16.02 2.06
N VAL A 22 -17.56 -15.39 1.91
CA VAL A 22 -17.71 -14.15 1.10
C VAL A 22 -16.73 -13.06 1.57
N LEU A 23 -16.53 -12.93 2.89
CA LEU A 23 -15.59 -11.97 3.48
C LEU A 23 -14.14 -12.23 3.09
N PHE A 24 -13.74 -13.49 2.84
CA PHE A 24 -12.39 -13.82 2.39
C PHE A 24 -12.10 -13.22 1.01
N HIS A 25 -13.03 -13.41 0.09
CA HIS A 25 -12.89 -12.92 -1.28
C HIS A 25 -12.94 -11.38 -1.32
N ALA A 26 -13.81 -10.76 -0.52
CA ALA A 26 -13.84 -9.31 -0.38
C ALA A 26 -12.51 -8.77 0.17
N ALA A 27 -11.93 -9.43 1.18
CA ALA A 27 -10.64 -9.08 1.78
C ALA A 27 -9.46 -9.26 0.81
N GLU A 28 -9.44 -10.35 0.04
CA GLU A 28 -8.43 -10.61 -1.00
C GLU A 28 -8.46 -9.54 -2.11
N LYS A 29 -9.66 -9.16 -2.56
CA LYS A 29 -9.84 -8.16 -3.62
C LYS A 29 -9.76 -6.72 -3.12
N GLY A 30 -9.77 -6.50 -1.81
CA GLY A 30 -9.68 -5.16 -1.20
C GLY A 30 -10.97 -4.34 -1.30
N LEU A 31 -12.12 -5.01 -1.39
CA LEU A 31 -13.43 -4.38 -1.56
C LEU A 31 -13.96 -3.88 -0.21
N SER A 32 -13.41 -2.75 0.26
CA SER A 32 -13.69 -2.15 1.56
C SER A 32 -15.18 -1.93 1.83
N ASP A 33 -15.92 -1.45 0.83
CA ASP A 33 -17.37 -1.22 0.90
C ASP A 33 -18.15 -2.52 1.13
N ILE A 34 -17.75 -3.60 0.47
CA ILE A 34 -18.34 -4.93 0.66
C ILE A 34 -17.98 -5.48 2.04
N ILE A 35 -16.73 -5.31 2.49
CA ILE A 35 -16.28 -5.72 3.82
C ILE A 35 -17.14 -5.07 4.90
N GLU A 36 -17.33 -3.75 4.83
CA GLU A 36 -18.19 -3.02 5.78
C GLU A 36 -19.61 -3.59 5.80
N VAL A 37 -20.22 -3.79 4.63
CA VAL A 37 -21.56 -4.38 4.52
C VAL A 37 -21.64 -5.76 5.17
N LEU A 38 -20.66 -6.62 4.94
CA LEU A 38 -20.65 -7.97 5.50
C LEU A 38 -20.48 -7.95 7.03
N LEU A 39 -19.59 -7.11 7.55
CA LEU A 39 -19.39 -6.94 8.98
C LEU A 39 -20.63 -6.37 9.67
N GLU A 40 -21.33 -5.40 9.06
CA GLU A 40 -22.62 -4.87 9.55
C GLU A 40 -23.70 -5.95 9.67
N HIS A 41 -23.66 -6.98 8.81
CA HIS A 41 -24.62 -8.08 8.82
C HIS A 41 -24.13 -9.30 9.64
N GLY A 42 -23.16 -9.08 10.53
CA GLY A 42 -22.74 -10.06 11.53
C GLY A 42 -21.82 -11.16 11.00
N THR A 43 -21.13 -10.94 9.88
CA THR A 43 -20.10 -11.87 9.43
C THR A 43 -18.92 -11.89 10.40
N ASP A 44 -18.52 -13.10 10.80
CA ASP A 44 -17.37 -13.29 11.69
C ASP A 44 -16.05 -13.12 10.93
N ALA A 45 -15.30 -12.06 11.27
CA ALA A 45 -13.99 -11.78 10.68
C ALA A 45 -12.89 -12.78 11.07
N ASN A 46 -13.12 -13.61 12.11
CA ASN A 46 -12.18 -14.61 12.61
C ASN A 46 -12.46 -16.02 12.10
N SER A 47 -13.49 -16.21 11.28
CA SER A 47 -13.73 -17.47 10.61
C SER A 47 -12.54 -17.87 9.73
N VAL A 48 -12.28 -19.17 9.66
CA VAL A 48 -11.10 -19.74 8.98
C VAL A 48 -11.46 -20.65 7.82
N ASP A 49 -10.63 -20.62 6.77
CA ASP A 49 -10.68 -21.62 5.70
C ASP A 49 -10.00 -22.94 6.14
N ARG A 50 -10.01 -23.96 5.27
CA ARG A 50 -9.37 -25.27 5.54
C ARG A 50 -7.87 -25.19 5.84
N LEU A 51 -7.20 -24.09 5.46
CA LEU A 51 -5.79 -23.86 5.71
C LEU A 51 -5.55 -23.02 6.98
N GLY A 52 -6.60 -22.76 7.76
CA GLY A 52 -6.55 -21.92 8.95
C GLY A 52 -6.34 -20.44 8.63
N ARG A 53 -6.56 -20.00 7.39
CA ARG A 53 -6.40 -18.59 7.00
C ARG A 53 -7.65 -17.83 7.43
N THR A 54 -7.49 -16.58 7.87
CA THR A 54 -8.60 -15.65 8.10
C THR A 54 -8.73 -14.66 6.94
N ALA A 55 -9.84 -13.91 6.88
CA ALA A 55 -10.00 -12.80 5.95
C ALA A 55 -8.87 -11.75 6.10
N LEU A 56 -8.43 -11.48 7.33
CA LEU A 56 -7.29 -10.59 7.58
C LEU A 56 -6.00 -11.12 6.94
N LEU A 57 -5.73 -12.43 7.05
CA LEU A 57 -4.57 -13.03 6.43
C LEU A 57 -4.61 -12.91 4.91
N ARG A 58 -5.78 -13.08 4.29
CA ARG A 58 -5.97 -12.84 2.84
C ARG A 58 -5.70 -11.38 2.48
N ALA A 59 -6.28 -10.43 3.20
CA ALA A 59 -6.00 -9.01 2.97
C ALA A 59 -4.50 -8.71 3.04
N VAL A 60 -3.77 -9.32 3.99
CA VAL A 60 -2.32 -9.14 4.13
C VAL A 60 -1.54 -9.81 2.99
N MET A 61 -1.87 -11.06 2.63
CA MET A 61 -1.24 -11.76 1.50
C MET A 61 -1.37 -10.99 0.19
N PHE A 62 -2.51 -10.32 -0.02
CA PHE A 62 -2.81 -9.54 -1.22
C PHE A 62 -2.64 -8.03 -1.05
N ARG A 63 -1.95 -7.58 0.00
CA ARG A 63 -1.54 -6.17 0.20
C ARG A 63 -2.70 -5.18 0.33
N ARG A 64 -3.86 -5.64 0.75
CA ARG A 64 -5.07 -4.82 0.87
C ARG A 64 -5.08 -4.09 2.21
N PHE A 65 -4.30 -3.01 2.30
CA PHE A 65 -4.12 -2.23 3.54
C PHE A 65 -5.45 -1.76 4.15
N HIS A 66 -6.31 -1.12 3.35
CA HIS A 66 -7.60 -0.62 3.82
C HIS A 66 -8.52 -1.75 4.30
N ALA A 67 -8.57 -2.87 3.57
CA ALA A 67 -9.31 -4.06 4.00
C ALA A 67 -8.77 -4.63 5.32
N ALA A 68 -7.45 -4.75 5.46
CA ALA A 68 -6.83 -5.21 6.70
C ALA A 68 -7.16 -4.27 7.88
N LYS A 69 -7.14 -2.95 7.66
CA LYS A 69 -7.50 -1.94 8.66
C LYS A 69 -8.97 -2.07 9.08
N LEU A 70 -9.89 -2.19 8.13
CA LEU A 70 -11.32 -2.39 8.43
C LEU A 70 -11.56 -3.69 9.21
N LEU A 71 -10.93 -4.78 8.81
CA LEU A 71 -11.04 -6.07 9.50
C LEU A 71 -10.52 -5.99 10.94
N LEU A 72 -9.43 -5.26 11.20
CA LEU A 72 -8.89 -5.07 12.54
C LEU A 72 -9.78 -4.15 13.40
N VAL A 73 -10.20 -3.01 12.86
CA VAL A 73 -10.89 -1.95 13.61
C VAL A 73 -12.37 -2.27 13.80
N GLN A 74 -13.08 -2.59 12.72
CA GLN A 74 -14.51 -2.87 12.77
C GLN A 74 -14.77 -4.35 13.00
N GLY A 75 -14.06 -5.21 12.25
CA GLY A 75 -14.25 -6.66 12.32
C GLY A 75 -13.66 -7.31 13.56
N LYS A 76 -12.87 -6.59 14.36
CA LYS A 76 -12.14 -7.10 15.54
C LYS A 76 -11.37 -8.39 15.20
N ALA A 77 -10.82 -8.45 13.98
CA ALA A 77 -10.05 -9.59 13.52
C ALA A 77 -8.80 -9.77 14.38
N ASN A 78 -8.46 -11.03 14.69
CA ASN A 78 -7.29 -11.37 15.49
C ASN A 78 -6.00 -11.20 14.66
N PRO A 79 -5.12 -10.22 14.97
CA PRO A 79 -3.87 -10.01 14.23
C PRO A 79 -2.84 -11.13 14.44
N GLN A 80 -3.06 -12.00 15.44
CA GLN A 80 -2.17 -13.12 15.79
C GLN A 80 -2.72 -14.48 15.35
N ALA A 81 -3.79 -14.50 14.55
CA ALA A 81 -4.33 -15.74 13.99
C ALA A 81 -3.23 -16.51 13.23
N LYS A 82 -3.21 -17.83 13.38
CA LYS A 82 -2.23 -18.71 12.74
C LYS A 82 -2.91 -19.64 11.76
N THR A 83 -2.29 -19.79 10.60
CA THR A 83 -2.62 -20.87 9.65
C THR A 83 -2.19 -22.22 10.17
N SER A 84 -2.64 -23.29 9.51
CA SER A 84 -2.17 -24.66 9.75
C SER A 84 -0.65 -24.80 9.58
N ALA A 85 -0.02 -23.94 8.77
CA ALA A 85 1.43 -23.87 8.60
C ALA A 85 2.12 -22.94 9.62
N GLY A 86 1.40 -22.44 10.63
CA GLY A 86 1.93 -21.57 11.67
C GLY A 86 2.19 -20.11 11.27
N ARG A 87 1.89 -19.73 10.02
CA ARG A 87 2.06 -18.34 9.55
C ARG A 87 1.02 -17.41 10.18
N THR A 88 1.47 -16.23 10.61
CA THR A 88 0.63 -15.14 11.13
C THR A 88 0.53 -14.00 10.11
N PRO A 89 -0.46 -13.10 10.23
CA PRO A 89 -0.48 -11.87 9.45
C PRO A 89 0.85 -11.12 9.49
N SER A 90 1.48 -11.02 10.66
CA SER A 90 2.76 -10.33 10.81
C SER A 90 3.92 -11.04 10.11
N SER A 91 3.98 -12.38 10.16
CA SER A 91 5.01 -13.12 9.41
C SER A 91 4.80 -12.95 7.91
N VAL A 92 3.56 -13.03 7.43
CA VAL A 92 3.23 -12.82 6.02
C VAL A 92 3.60 -11.41 5.56
N ALA A 93 3.22 -10.39 6.32
CA ALA A 93 3.57 -8.99 6.00
C ALA A 93 5.09 -8.77 5.96
N ARG A 94 5.85 -9.47 6.80
CA ARG A 94 7.32 -9.44 6.80
C ARG A 94 7.91 -10.12 5.58
N ASP A 95 7.42 -11.31 5.24
CA ASP A 95 7.93 -12.08 4.10
C ASP A 95 7.78 -11.32 2.78
N PHE A 96 6.72 -10.51 2.67
CA PHE A 96 6.49 -9.64 1.51
C PHE A 96 6.94 -8.17 1.69
N HIS A 97 7.64 -7.85 2.78
CA HIS A 97 8.23 -6.53 3.03
C HIS A 97 7.24 -5.35 3.02
N PHE A 98 6.09 -5.48 3.71
CA PHE A 98 5.08 -4.42 3.84
C PHE A 98 5.11 -3.74 5.22
N PRO A 99 5.92 -2.69 5.40
CA PRO A 99 6.09 -2.04 6.70
C PRO A 99 4.78 -1.46 7.25
N GLU A 100 3.90 -0.93 6.40
CA GLU A 100 2.62 -0.36 6.81
C GLU A 100 1.70 -1.42 7.42
N LEU A 101 1.65 -2.62 6.82
CA LEU A 101 0.88 -3.74 7.36
C LEU A 101 1.50 -4.27 8.65
N ILE A 102 2.83 -4.32 8.76
CA ILE A 102 3.51 -4.73 10.00
C ILE A 102 3.16 -3.76 11.14
N LEU A 103 3.22 -2.45 10.88
CA LEU A 103 2.87 -1.42 11.85
C LEU A 103 1.39 -1.53 12.26
N LEU A 104 0.49 -1.63 11.28
CA LEU A 104 -0.94 -1.81 11.52
C LEU A 104 -1.23 -3.05 12.38
N LEU A 105 -0.57 -4.18 12.09
CA LEU A 105 -0.76 -5.45 12.81
C LEU A 105 -0.14 -5.45 14.22
N SER A 106 0.89 -4.63 14.46
CA SER A 106 1.51 -4.47 15.78
C SER A 106 0.63 -3.72 16.78
N GLY A 107 -0.51 -3.16 16.34
CA GLY A 107 -1.36 -2.32 17.18
C GLY A 107 -0.76 -0.94 17.44
N ALA A 108 0.32 -0.57 16.74
CA ALA A 108 0.81 0.80 16.73
C ALA A 108 -0.32 1.70 16.24
N LYS A 109 -0.64 2.75 17.02
CA LYS A 109 -1.50 3.82 16.53
C LYS A 109 -0.79 4.43 15.32
N LEU A 110 -1.35 4.21 14.14
CA LEU A 110 -1.01 5.01 12.98
C LEU A 110 -1.47 6.44 13.33
N SER A 111 -0.54 7.29 13.79
CA SER A 111 -0.72 8.73 13.62
C SER A 111 -0.97 8.94 12.14
N ASP A 112 -2.01 9.67 11.77
CA ASP A 112 -2.45 9.89 10.38
C ASP A 112 -1.29 9.80 9.36
N GLY A 113 -1.15 8.62 8.74
CA GLY A 113 -0.09 8.29 7.78
C GLY A 113 1.34 8.19 8.35
N HIS A 114 2.10 7.28 7.74
CA HIS A 114 3.57 7.07 7.82
C HIS A 114 4.07 5.94 8.74
N TYR A 115 4.93 5.05 8.20
CA TYR A 115 6.38 5.09 8.49
C TYR A 115 7.28 4.16 7.60
N VAL A 116 8.58 4.42 7.70
CA VAL A 116 9.80 4.12 6.91
C VAL A 116 10.40 2.69 6.97
N GLU A 117 11.09 2.34 5.88
CA GLU A 117 11.90 1.16 5.52
C GLU A 117 13.01 0.71 6.49
N ARG A 118 13.39 -0.59 6.37
CA ARG A 118 14.80 -1.03 6.29
C ARG A 118 14.98 -2.44 5.67
N GLY A 119 15.57 -2.50 4.47
CA GLY A 119 16.73 -3.34 4.11
C GLY A 119 16.58 -4.82 3.70
N GLN A 120 16.89 -5.09 2.41
CA GLN A 120 17.62 -6.24 1.78
C GLN A 120 17.01 -7.66 1.96
N VAL A 121 16.83 -8.52 0.94
CA VAL A 121 17.81 -9.19 0.03
C VAL A 121 17.03 -9.74 -1.21
N GLU A 122 17.35 -9.35 -2.45
CA GLU A 122 18.01 -10.11 -3.55
C GLU A 122 17.45 -11.51 -3.93
N ASP A 123 17.21 -11.64 -5.25
CA ASP A 123 17.12 -12.82 -6.13
C ASP A 123 15.94 -13.83 -5.96
N GLN A 124 15.24 -14.36 -6.96
CA GLN A 124 15.15 -14.26 -8.43
C GLN A 124 13.88 -15.08 -8.82
N GLU A 125 13.11 -14.60 -9.80
CA GLU A 125 12.49 -15.29 -10.98
C GLU A 125 11.92 -16.73 -10.76
N ASP A 126 10.68 -17.14 -11.09
CA ASP A 126 9.71 -16.90 -12.17
C ASP A 126 8.31 -17.28 -11.62
N ASP A 127 7.15 -16.77 -12.05
CA ASP A 127 6.51 -16.89 -13.36
C ASP A 127 5.50 -15.73 -13.55
N GLN A 128 5.49 -15.17 -14.74
CA GLN A 128 4.60 -14.09 -15.19
C GLN A 128 3.17 -14.61 -15.40
N GLU A 129 2.19 -13.88 -14.86
CA GLU A 129 0.99 -13.41 -15.58
C GLU A 129 0.11 -12.57 -14.65
N ASP A 130 0.23 -11.24 -14.77
CA ASP A 130 -0.90 -10.29 -14.92
C ASP A 130 -0.40 -8.86 -14.66
N ASP A 131 -0.10 -8.14 -15.75
CA ASP A 131 0.06 -6.69 -15.76
C ASP A 131 -1.20 -6.02 -15.22
N PHE A 132 -1.18 -5.47 -13.99
CA PHE A 132 -1.95 -4.27 -13.67
C PHE A 132 -1.58 -3.73 -12.27
N TYR A 133 -0.73 -2.70 -12.23
CA TYR A 133 -0.79 -1.48 -11.40
C TYR A 133 0.60 -0.88 -11.49
N ASP A 134 0.77 0.06 -12.41
CA ASP A 134 1.97 0.88 -12.52
C ASP A 134 2.02 1.76 -11.27
N HIS A 135 2.72 1.31 -10.23
CA HIS A 135 2.83 2.07 -8.98
C HIS A 135 3.77 3.23 -9.29
N TRP A 136 3.25 4.43 -9.56
CA TRP A 136 4.08 5.61 -9.75
C TRP A 136 5.02 5.80 -8.57
N GLN A 137 6.31 5.88 -8.83
CA GLN A 137 7.32 5.99 -7.79
C GLN A 137 7.80 7.43 -7.67
N CYS A 138 8.10 7.85 -6.45
CA CYS A 138 8.89 9.04 -6.21
C CYS A 138 10.30 8.82 -6.75
N ASP A 139 10.76 9.62 -7.70
CA ASP A 139 12.09 9.52 -8.28
C ASP A 139 13.20 9.90 -7.27
N THR A 140 12.84 10.58 -6.19
CA THR A 140 13.75 10.98 -5.13
C THR A 140 14.01 9.87 -4.12
N CYS A 141 12.96 9.28 -3.54
CA CYS A 141 13.09 8.24 -2.50
C CYS A 141 12.74 6.83 -2.99
N ARG A 142 12.31 6.68 -4.25
CA ARG A 142 11.90 5.42 -4.90
C ARG A 142 10.70 4.73 -4.26
N ARG A 143 10.05 5.37 -3.28
CA ARG A 143 8.81 4.87 -2.68
C ARG A 143 7.62 5.09 -3.63
N PRO A 144 6.63 4.19 -3.63
CA PRO A 144 5.37 4.42 -4.33
C PRO A 144 4.70 5.73 -3.87
N ILE A 145 4.17 6.48 -4.81
CA ILE A 145 3.26 7.59 -4.59
C ILE A 145 1.85 6.97 -4.60
N PRO A 146 1.08 7.06 -3.50
CA PRO A 146 -0.27 6.53 -3.47
C PRO A 146 -1.19 7.29 -4.45
N TRP A 147 -2.11 6.58 -5.11
CA TRP A 147 -3.03 7.14 -6.12
C TRP A 147 -3.94 8.25 -5.57
N GLU A 148 -4.33 8.19 -4.30
CA GLU A 148 -5.20 9.22 -3.70
C GLU A 148 -4.41 10.40 -3.13
N ASP A 149 -3.08 10.38 -3.23
CA ASP A 149 -2.23 11.33 -2.56
C ASP A 149 -1.70 12.41 -3.49
N THR A 150 -1.28 13.52 -2.89
CA THR A 150 -0.63 14.58 -3.64
C THR A 150 0.85 14.24 -3.85
N PHE A 151 1.33 14.41 -5.08
CA PHE A 151 2.75 14.43 -5.39
C PHE A 151 3.14 15.67 -6.16
N PHE A 152 4.43 15.79 -6.44
CA PHE A 152 5.03 16.94 -7.06
C PHE A 152 5.77 16.53 -8.31
N ARG A 153 5.75 17.36 -9.34
CA ARG A 153 6.39 17.05 -10.60
C ARG A 153 7.17 18.23 -11.14
N CYS A 154 8.38 17.94 -11.58
CA CYS A 154 9.23 18.87 -12.30
C CYS A 154 8.85 18.79 -13.79
N GLN A 155 8.43 19.89 -14.40
CA GLN A 155 8.11 19.88 -15.84
C GLN A 155 9.35 19.83 -16.74
N ILE A 156 10.54 20.05 -16.17
CA ILE A 156 11.81 20.16 -16.88
C ILE A 156 12.66 18.89 -16.68
N CYS A 157 12.85 18.46 -15.42
CA CYS A 157 13.68 17.30 -15.14
C CYS A 157 13.03 16.00 -15.63
N LYS A 158 13.87 15.10 -16.13
CA LYS A 158 13.50 13.74 -16.45
C LYS A 158 14.08 12.77 -15.43
N ASN A 159 13.34 11.73 -15.08
CA ASN A 159 13.83 10.64 -14.26
C ASN A 159 14.71 9.69 -15.09
N ARG A 160 15.18 8.61 -14.45
CA ARG A 160 16.06 7.62 -15.11
C ARG A 160 15.40 6.84 -16.24
N GLN A 161 14.07 6.80 -16.28
CA GLN A 161 13.28 6.13 -17.32
C GLN A 161 12.93 7.09 -18.47
N GLY A 162 13.24 8.38 -18.35
CA GLY A 162 12.92 9.41 -19.35
C GLY A 162 11.58 10.14 -19.12
N ASP A 163 10.84 9.77 -18.07
CA ASP A 163 9.58 10.39 -17.67
C ASP A 163 9.80 11.66 -16.85
N LYS A 164 8.76 12.47 -16.68
CA LYS A 164 8.85 13.69 -15.87
C LYS A 164 9.17 13.32 -14.41
N LEU A 165 10.18 13.97 -13.85
CA LEU A 165 10.61 13.74 -12.48
C LEU A 165 9.46 14.04 -11.51
N SER A 166 9.09 13.03 -10.74
CA SER A 166 7.99 13.05 -9.78
C SER A 166 8.55 12.81 -8.37
N THR A 167 8.10 13.58 -7.39
CA THR A 167 8.62 13.60 -6.03
C THR A 167 7.45 13.57 -5.05
N CYS A 168 7.52 12.74 -4.00
CA CYS A 168 6.48 12.68 -2.98
C CYS A 168 6.52 13.91 -2.05
N ILE A 169 5.39 14.16 -1.37
CA ILE A 169 5.24 15.28 -0.44
C ILE A 169 6.31 15.29 0.66
N GLU A 170 6.69 14.13 1.19
CA GLU A 170 7.73 14.02 2.22
C GLU A 170 9.10 14.52 1.73
N CYS A 171 9.46 14.18 0.49
CA CYS A 171 10.72 14.61 -0.11
C CYS A 171 10.71 16.12 -0.35
N VAL A 172 9.59 16.68 -0.81
CA VAL A 172 9.45 18.14 -0.97
C VAL A 172 9.53 18.86 0.38
N ALA A 173 8.90 18.32 1.43
CA ALA A 173 8.98 18.87 2.78
C ALA A 173 10.42 18.89 3.34
N GLN A 174 11.27 17.95 2.90
CA GLN A 174 12.70 17.91 3.20
C GLN A 174 13.56 18.75 2.24
N SER A 175 12.93 19.58 1.40
CA SER A 175 13.59 20.37 0.35
C SER A 175 14.33 19.53 -0.71
N TRP A 176 13.96 18.26 -0.88
CA TRP A 176 14.43 17.40 -1.97
C TRP A 176 13.47 17.49 -3.17
N GLY A 177 13.94 17.12 -4.36
CA GLY A 177 13.19 17.40 -5.60
C GLY A 177 14.03 17.33 -6.87
N CYS A 178 13.93 18.37 -7.72
CA CYS A 178 14.64 18.48 -9.00
C CYS A 178 16.17 18.36 -8.88
N TYR A 179 16.88 18.22 -10.00
CA TYR A 179 18.35 18.22 -10.00
C TYR A 179 18.95 19.62 -9.95
N ASP A 180 18.14 20.64 -10.23
CA ASP A 180 18.54 22.04 -10.32
C ASP A 180 17.61 22.88 -9.43
N SER A 181 18.21 23.70 -8.56
CA SER A 181 17.53 24.63 -7.66
C SER A 181 16.71 25.73 -8.37
N LEU A 182 17.01 26.00 -9.65
CA LEU A 182 16.25 26.95 -10.47
C LEU A 182 14.92 26.37 -10.96
N HIS A 183 14.78 25.05 -10.96
CA HIS A 183 13.54 24.39 -11.35
C HIS A 183 12.51 24.43 -10.24
N THR A 184 11.25 24.40 -10.64
CA THR A 184 10.11 24.39 -9.74
C THR A 184 9.33 23.10 -9.88
N LEU A 185 8.87 22.60 -8.75
CA LEU A 185 7.92 21.50 -8.67
C LEU A 185 6.49 22.06 -8.62
N GLU A 186 5.62 21.47 -9.44
CA GLU A 186 4.17 21.74 -9.47
C GLU A 186 3.43 20.61 -8.73
N LYS A 187 2.30 20.93 -8.11
CA LYS A 187 1.51 20.02 -7.28
C LYS A 187 0.48 19.25 -8.11
N PHE A 188 0.45 17.94 -7.97
CA PHE A 188 -0.40 17.00 -8.72
C PHE A 188 -1.16 16.04 -7.78
N THR A 189 -2.27 15.52 -8.26
CA THR A 189 -3.00 14.35 -7.71
C THR A 189 -3.36 13.42 -8.86
N PHE A 190 -3.83 12.20 -8.56
CA PHE A 190 -4.41 11.35 -9.58
C PHE A 190 -5.93 11.45 -9.61
N VAL A 191 -6.47 11.57 -10.81
CA VAL A 191 -7.91 11.50 -11.10
C VAL A 191 -8.08 10.46 -12.19
N ASP A 192 -8.87 9.41 -11.92
CA ASP A 192 -9.13 8.30 -12.86
C ASP A 192 -7.87 7.65 -13.47
N GLY A 193 -6.78 7.62 -12.71
CA GLY A 193 -5.52 7.03 -13.16
C GLY A 193 -4.56 8.00 -13.85
N GLU A 194 -4.97 9.26 -14.04
CA GLU A 194 -4.18 10.28 -14.73
C GLU A 194 -3.71 11.38 -13.77
N ALA A 195 -2.53 11.94 -14.02
CA ALA A 195 -1.97 12.98 -13.18
C ALA A 195 -2.51 14.37 -13.56
N GLU A 196 -3.29 14.96 -12.66
CA GLU A 196 -3.84 16.29 -12.82
C GLU A 196 -3.17 17.32 -11.91
N VAL A 197 -2.95 18.54 -12.43
CA VAL A 197 -2.43 19.65 -11.63
C VAL A 197 -3.51 20.18 -10.70
N ILE A 198 -3.20 20.24 -9.41
CA ILE A 198 -4.09 20.82 -8.39
C ILE A 198 -3.87 22.33 -8.29
N ASP A 199 -2.62 22.79 -8.42
CA ASP A 199 -2.27 24.20 -8.28
C ASP A 199 -1.10 24.58 -9.20
N LYS A 200 -1.38 25.42 -10.19
CA LYS A 200 -0.39 25.95 -11.15
C LYS A 200 0.42 27.13 -10.59
N THR A 201 -0.05 27.74 -9.51
CA THR A 201 0.51 28.97 -8.93
C THR A 201 1.49 28.68 -7.81
N SER A 202 1.25 27.63 -7.01
CA SER A 202 2.17 27.18 -5.97
C SER A 202 3.32 26.37 -6.57
N ARG A 203 4.47 27.04 -6.73
CA ARG A 203 5.71 26.46 -7.25
C ARG A 203 6.74 26.29 -6.14
N TRP A 204 7.18 25.05 -5.94
CA TRP A 204 8.13 24.72 -4.89
C TRP A 204 9.54 24.66 -5.46
N ARG A 205 10.45 25.44 -4.88
CA ARG A 205 11.87 25.42 -5.21
C ARG A 205 12.62 24.66 -4.12
N GLN A 206 13.64 23.91 -4.52
CA GLN A 206 14.57 23.36 -3.55
C GLN A 206 15.35 24.48 -2.87
N ALA A 207 15.51 24.37 -1.55
CA ALA A 207 16.29 25.32 -0.78
C ALA A 207 17.82 25.12 -0.94
N THR A 208 18.26 23.94 -1.42
CA THR A 208 19.69 23.61 -1.56
C THR A 208 19.95 22.90 -2.90
N THR A 209 21.16 23.09 -3.45
CA THR A 209 21.65 22.44 -4.67
C THR A 209 22.14 21.01 -4.46
N LEU A 210 21.92 20.42 -3.28
CA LEU A 210 22.34 19.06 -2.99
C LEU A 210 21.48 18.10 -3.83
N PRO A 211 22.07 17.35 -4.78
CA PRO A 211 21.31 16.47 -5.64
C PRO A 211 20.62 15.39 -4.81
N ILE A 212 19.52 14.87 -5.35
CA ILE A 212 18.87 13.62 -4.90
C ILE A 212 19.98 12.65 -4.48
N ARG A 213 19.92 12.12 -3.25
CA ARG A 213 20.81 11.03 -2.80
C ARG A 213 20.63 9.86 -3.76
N MET A 214 21.38 9.85 -4.86
CA MET A 214 21.66 8.62 -5.57
C MET A 214 22.42 7.79 -4.55
N SER A 215 21.85 6.67 -4.14
CA SER A 215 22.51 5.72 -3.25
C SER A 215 23.88 5.36 -3.82
N THR A 216 24.92 6.07 -3.38
CA THR A 216 26.32 5.80 -3.71
C THR A 216 26.91 5.05 -2.52
N GLN A 217 27.12 3.76 -2.74
CA GLN A 217 28.15 2.90 -2.17
C GLN A 217 28.26 2.81 -0.63
N ALA A 218 28.17 1.57 -0.16
CA ALA A 218 28.52 1.18 1.20
C ALA A 218 29.94 1.66 1.58
N PRO A 219 30.18 2.03 2.84
CA PRO A 219 31.54 2.27 3.30
C PRO A 219 32.29 0.93 3.27
N SER A 220 33.31 0.86 2.43
CA SER A 220 34.39 -0.11 2.55
C SER A 220 35.03 0.06 3.92
N THR A 221 34.83 -0.89 4.83
CA THR A 221 35.72 -1.08 5.97
C THR A 221 36.62 -2.26 5.67
N SER A 222 37.73 -1.96 5.02
CA SER A 222 39.00 -2.66 5.18
C SER A 222 39.45 -2.52 6.64
N HIS A 223 39.61 -3.64 7.33
CA HIS A 223 40.81 -4.08 8.07
C HIS A 223 40.50 -5.28 8.96
#